data_AF-A0A7K4D0J8-F1
#
_entry.id   AF-A0A7K4D0J8-F1
#
_cell.length_a   1.000
_cell.length_b   1.000
_cell.length_c   1.000
_cell.angle_alpha   90.00
_cell.angle_beta   90.00
_cell.angle_gamma   90.00
#
_symmetry.space_group_name_H-M   'P 1'
#
loop_
_entity.id
_entity.type
_entity.pdbx_description
1 polymer ?
#
loop_
_entity_poly.entity_id
_entity_poly.type
_entity_poly.pdbx_seq_one_letter_code
_entity_poly.pdbx_strand_id
1 'polypeptide(L)'
;MKTEFSTSSAEPASTPSFRHNVTIEIAGAAIFIGISAVVSAIITPILPRIPGWGIAIFDPISIIWITCFLIFGWRSGLICLAGGSVILFFFDPTGIGPFFKFFATLPFLAVPIAIYFISKATRKTEIDMKSWIFGVKVYGLSMIIAWGARILLMLWANWVMFTFLLAPHIINYVNLSFFGLPDIKAWDAVIIMAILINSWQSIFDVIIPYLITFKLVPKYMQIS
;
A
#
# COMPACT_ATOMS: atom_id res chain seq x y z
N MET A 1 37.93 17.79 -54.24
CA MET A 1 38.20 17.31 -52.87
C MET A 1 36.85 17.21 -52.16
N LYS A 2 36.24 16.01 -52.14
CA LYS A 2 34.98 15.76 -51.43
C LYS A 2 35.37 15.23 -50.04
N THR A 3 35.07 15.99 -49.02
CA THR A 3 35.24 15.61 -47.61
C THR A 3 34.07 14.70 -47.23
N GLU A 4 34.32 13.40 -47.11
CA GLU A 4 33.36 12.44 -46.56
C GLU A 4 33.30 12.60 -45.05
N PHE A 5 32.13 12.98 -44.55
CA PHE A 5 31.83 13.04 -43.13
C PHE A 5 31.56 11.60 -42.66
N SER A 6 32.52 11.03 -41.92
CA SER A 6 32.38 9.76 -41.22
C SER A 6 31.24 9.88 -40.21
N THR A 7 30.11 9.22 -40.50
CA THR A 7 29.04 8.99 -39.52
C THR A 7 29.53 7.94 -38.52
N SER A 8 30.00 8.41 -37.36
CA SER A 8 30.18 7.61 -36.15
C SER A 8 28.85 6.93 -35.82
N SER A 9 28.75 5.64 -36.11
CA SER A 9 27.66 4.77 -35.70
C SER A 9 27.65 4.67 -34.17
N ALA A 10 26.80 5.46 -33.52
CA ALA A 10 26.51 5.30 -32.11
C ALA A 10 25.97 3.88 -31.88
N GLU A 11 26.64 3.10 -31.05
CA GLU A 11 26.16 1.80 -30.59
C GLU A 11 24.76 1.96 -29.98
N PRO A 12 23.78 1.11 -30.35
CA PRO A 12 22.48 1.13 -29.69
C PRO A 12 22.69 0.73 -28.23
N ALA A 13 22.33 1.64 -27.31
CA ALA A 13 22.36 1.40 -25.87
C ALA A 13 21.68 0.05 -25.56
N SER A 14 22.46 -0.90 -25.04
CA SER A 14 21.99 -2.25 -24.74
C SER A 14 20.83 -2.16 -23.74
N THR A 15 19.66 -2.63 -24.14
CA THR A 15 18.50 -2.72 -23.25
C THR A 15 18.86 -3.60 -22.05
N PRO A 16 18.60 -3.15 -20.80
CA PRO A 16 18.97 -3.90 -19.62
C PRO A 16 18.31 -5.28 -19.64
N SER A 17 19.10 -6.33 -19.40
CA SER A 17 18.60 -7.70 -19.40
C SER A 17 17.51 -7.87 -18.32
N PHE A 18 16.48 -8.68 -18.61
CA PHE A 18 15.37 -8.96 -17.70
C PHE A 18 15.80 -9.31 -16.26
N ARG A 19 16.93 -10.00 -16.09
CA ARG A 19 17.50 -10.36 -14.78
C ARG A 19 17.96 -9.15 -13.97
N HIS A 20 18.47 -8.12 -14.62
CA HIS A 20 18.92 -6.90 -13.96
C HIS A 20 17.75 -6.15 -13.32
N ASN A 21 16.63 -6.03 -14.03
CA ASN A 21 15.43 -5.36 -13.53
C ASN A 21 14.82 -6.09 -12.32
N VAL A 22 14.75 -7.42 -12.36
CA VAL A 22 14.28 -8.23 -11.22
C VAL A 22 15.19 -8.08 -9.99
N THR A 23 16.50 -7.98 -10.21
CA THR A 23 17.45 -7.79 -9.10
C THR A 23 17.23 -6.45 -8.41
N ILE A 24 17.00 -5.38 -9.18
CA ILE A 24 16.70 -4.04 -8.64
C ILE A 24 15.37 -4.04 -7.89
N GLU A 25 14.34 -4.70 -8.43
CA GLU A 25 13.03 -4.84 -7.79
C GLU A 25 13.13 -5.52 -6.41
N ILE A 26 13.82 -6.65 -6.35
CA ILE A 26 14.02 -7.42 -5.11
C ILE A 26 14.88 -6.63 -4.12
N ALA A 27 15.97 -6.01 -4.58
CA ALA A 27 16.84 -5.20 -3.73
C ALA A 27 16.09 -3.98 -3.16
N GLY A 28 15.31 -3.29 -3.98
CA GLY A 28 14.44 -2.18 -3.56
C GLY A 28 13.40 -2.63 -2.53
N ALA A 29 12.75 -3.76 -2.76
CA ALA A 29 11.82 -4.35 -1.80
C ALA A 29 12.50 -4.69 -0.46
N ALA A 30 13.69 -5.30 -0.49
CA ALA A 30 14.44 -5.64 0.72
C ALA A 30 14.81 -4.39 1.53
N ILE A 31 15.24 -3.31 0.87
CA ILE A 31 15.53 -2.02 1.53
C ILE A 31 14.27 -1.47 2.21
N PHE A 32 13.14 -1.43 1.50
CA PHE A 32 11.88 -0.91 2.05
C PHE A 32 11.30 -1.79 3.16
N ILE A 33 11.49 -3.10 3.10
CA ILE A 33 11.19 -4.03 4.19
C ILE A 33 12.05 -3.71 5.42
N GLY A 34 13.35 -3.48 5.24
CA GLY A 34 14.25 -3.07 6.32
C GLY A 34 13.87 -1.72 6.94
N ILE A 35 13.52 -0.73 6.12
CA ILE A 35 13.01 0.57 6.60
C ILE A 35 11.71 0.36 7.38
N SER A 36 10.77 -0.41 6.84
CA SER A 36 9.54 -0.78 7.53
C SER A 36 9.83 -1.44 8.87
N ALA A 37 10.82 -2.32 8.96
CA ALA A 37 11.21 -2.98 10.21
C ALA A 37 11.64 -1.98 11.28
N VAL A 38 12.54 -1.07 10.94
CA VAL A 38 13.07 -0.05 11.85
C VAL A 38 11.95 0.87 12.31
N VAL A 39 11.11 1.34 11.38
CA VAL A 39 9.97 2.20 11.70
C VAL A 39 8.98 1.46 12.60
N SER A 40 8.66 0.19 12.31
CA SER A 40 7.77 -0.62 13.14
C SER A 40 8.32 -0.81 14.55
N ALA A 41 9.61 -1.13 14.69
CA ALA A 41 10.25 -1.34 16.00
C ALA A 41 10.18 -0.10 16.90
N ILE A 42 10.30 1.10 16.31
CA ILE A 42 10.30 2.35 17.06
C ILE A 42 8.88 2.85 17.31
N ILE A 43 8.02 2.82 16.28
CA ILE A 43 6.74 3.53 16.29
C ILE A 43 5.61 2.64 16.82
N THR A 44 5.51 1.38 16.38
CA THR A 44 4.36 0.51 16.70
C THR A 44 4.07 0.34 18.20
N PRO A 45 5.08 0.27 19.10
CA PRO A 45 4.84 0.21 20.55
C PRO A 45 4.25 1.49 21.16
N ILE A 46 4.49 2.65 20.55
CA ILE A 46 4.08 3.97 21.08
C ILE A 46 2.89 4.58 20.34
N LEU A 47 2.35 3.90 19.32
CA LEU A 47 1.24 4.43 18.55
C LEU A 47 -0.02 4.59 19.40
N PRO A 48 -0.70 5.75 19.33
CA PRO A 48 -1.98 5.93 20.00
C PRO A 48 -3.02 4.99 19.38
N ARG A 49 -3.62 4.16 20.23
CA ARG A 49 -4.66 3.20 19.85
C ARG A 49 -6.01 3.65 20.40
N ILE A 50 -7.06 3.34 19.65
CA ILE A 50 -8.43 3.61 20.10
C ILE A 50 -8.74 2.66 21.27
N PRO A 51 -9.08 3.19 22.46
CA PRO A 51 -9.38 2.37 23.63
C PRO A 51 -10.52 1.39 23.35
N GLY A 52 -10.36 0.12 23.75
CA GLY A 52 -11.35 -0.94 23.52
C GLY A 52 -11.33 -1.57 22.11
N TRP A 53 -10.64 -0.95 21.14
CA TRP A 53 -10.53 -1.45 19.77
C TRP A 53 -9.16 -2.04 19.47
N GLY A 54 -8.10 -1.54 20.13
CA GLY A 54 -6.72 -1.97 19.86
C GLY A 54 -6.19 -1.57 18.48
N ILE A 55 -6.96 -0.77 17.72
CA ILE A 55 -6.59 -0.25 16.39
C ILE A 55 -5.79 1.03 16.56
N ALA A 56 -4.64 1.13 15.88
CA ALA A 56 -3.86 2.37 15.83
C ALA A 56 -4.60 3.45 15.05
N ILE A 57 -4.65 4.68 15.58
CA ILE A 57 -5.35 5.81 14.92
C ILE A 57 -4.65 6.17 13.60
N PHE A 58 -3.32 6.18 13.64
CA PHE A 58 -2.46 6.43 12.49
C PHE A 58 -1.30 5.45 12.52
N ASP A 59 -1.02 4.82 11.38
CA ASP A 59 0.05 3.84 11.25
C ASP A 59 0.78 4.08 9.91
N PRO A 60 2.03 4.60 9.94
CA PRO A 60 2.76 5.00 8.74
C PRO A 60 3.31 3.81 7.94
N ILE A 61 3.17 2.57 8.41
CA ILE A 61 3.84 1.42 7.81
C ILE A 61 3.37 1.13 6.37
N SER A 62 2.07 1.28 6.09
CA SER A 62 1.51 1.13 4.74
C SER A 62 2.04 2.17 3.75
N ILE A 63 2.40 3.36 4.22
CA ILE A 63 3.02 4.41 3.38
C ILE A 63 4.30 3.87 2.76
N ILE A 64 5.15 3.21 3.56
CA ILE A 64 6.42 2.63 3.11
C ILE A 64 6.16 1.57 2.03
N TRP A 65 5.19 0.68 2.24
CA TRP A 65 4.88 -0.40 1.31
C TRP A 65 4.31 0.10 -0.02
N ILE A 66 3.41 1.09 0.04
CA ILE A 66 2.83 1.71 -1.17
C ILE A 66 3.90 2.54 -1.90
N THR A 67 4.81 3.22 -1.19
CA THR A 67 5.93 3.91 -1.84
C THR A 67 6.86 2.91 -2.55
N CYS A 68 7.16 1.76 -1.94
CA CYS A 68 7.92 0.70 -2.59
C CYS A 68 7.28 0.25 -3.92
N PHE A 69 5.96 0.02 -3.88
CA PHE A 69 5.16 -0.28 -5.07
C PHE A 69 5.27 0.80 -6.17
N LEU A 70 5.19 2.08 -5.80
CA LEU A 70 5.21 3.18 -6.76
C LEU A 70 6.61 3.43 -7.37
N ILE A 71 7.70 3.17 -6.64
CA ILE A 71 9.07 3.37 -7.11
C ILE A 71 9.55 2.20 -7.98
N PHE A 72 9.35 0.97 -7.49
CA PHE A 72 9.94 -0.25 -8.04
C PHE A 72 8.92 -1.19 -8.69
N GLY A 73 7.65 -0.80 -8.79
CA GLY A 73 6.62 -1.58 -9.49
C GLY A 73 5.96 -2.68 -8.66
N TRP A 74 5.09 -3.46 -9.32
CA TRP A 74 4.15 -4.37 -8.64
C TRP A 74 4.80 -5.51 -7.87
N ARG A 75 5.86 -6.11 -8.41
CA ARG A 75 6.57 -7.23 -7.75
C ARG A 75 7.16 -6.78 -6.44
N SER A 76 7.90 -5.68 -6.48
CA SER A 76 8.54 -5.06 -5.33
C SER A 76 7.50 -4.66 -4.28
N GLY A 77 6.39 -4.06 -4.71
CA GLY A 77 5.26 -3.73 -3.85
C GLY A 77 4.68 -4.93 -3.11
N LEU A 78 4.41 -6.04 -3.81
CA LEU A 78 3.86 -7.26 -3.20
C LEU A 78 4.85 -7.94 -2.25
N ILE A 79 6.13 -8.00 -2.64
CA ILE A 79 7.21 -8.53 -1.77
C ILE A 79 7.30 -7.67 -0.50
N CYS A 80 7.26 -6.33 -0.65
CA CYS A 80 7.32 -5.39 0.46
C CYS A 80 6.11 -5.49 1.38
N LEU A 81 4.90 -5.62 0.83
CA LEU A 81 3.67 -5.84 1.59
C LEU A 81 3.75 -7.14 2.40
N ALA A 82 4.13 -8.26 1.77
CA ALA A 82 4.22 -9.56 2.44
C ALA A 82 5.34 -9.58 3.50
N GLY A 83 6.56 -9.22 3.11
CA GLY A 83 7.72 -9.21 4.01
C GLY A 83 7.57 -8.18 5.13
N GLY A 84 7.07 -6.98 4.82
CA GLY A 84 6.80 -5.94 5.80
C GLY A 84 5.74 -6.35 6.82
N SER A 85 4.68 -7.03 6.38
CA SER A 85 3.64 -7.54 7.29
C SER A 85 4.16 -8.63 8.23
N VAL A 86 5.00 -9.55 7.72
CA VAL A 86 5.67 -10.58 8.54
C VAL A 86 6.58 -9.94 9.58
N ILE A 87 7.36 -8.92 9.20
CA ILE A 87 8.23 -8.22 10.14
C ILE A 87 7.41 -7.44 11.18
N LEU A 88 6.35 -6.75 10.77
CA LEU A 88 5.47 -5.99 11.66
C LEU A 88 4.89 -6.89 12.77
N PHE A 89 4.69 -8.18 12.49
CA PHE A 89 4.23 -9.17 13.48
C PHE A 89 5.14 -9.28 14.72
N PHE A 90 6.44 -9.08 14.57
CA PHE A 90 7.38 -9.14 15.70
C PHE A 90 7.35 -7.88 16.59
N PHE A 91 6.77 -6.79 16.11
CA PHE A 91 6.76 -5.50 16.81
C PHE A 91 5.35 -5.04 17.21
N ASP A 92 4.30 -5.66 16.68
CA ASP A 92 2.93 -5.30 17.01
C ASP A 92 2.46 -5.95 18.32
N PRO A 93 2.03 -5.16 19.32
CA PRO A 93 1.59 -5.66 20.62
C PRO A 93 0.25 -6.41 20.59
N THR A 94 -0.54 -6.33 19.52
CA THR A 94 -1.84 -7.03 19.45
C THR A 94 -1.76 -8.35 18.70
N GLY A 95 -0.70 -8.57 17.90
CA GLY A 95 -0.48 -9.78 17.08
C GLY A 95 -1.44 -9.91 15.89
N ILE A 96 -2.64 -9.33 15.98
CA ILE A 96 -3.65 -9.32 14.93
C ILE A 96 -3.52 -8.08 14.03
N GLY A 97 -2.94 -6.99 14.55
CA GLY A 97 -2.69 -5.75 13.82
C GLY A 97 -2.03 -5.94 12.44
N PRO A 98 -0.95 -6.72 12.31
CA PRO A 98 -0.28 -6.95 11.02
C PRO A 98 -1.18 -7.61 9.98
N PHE A 99 -2.06 -8.53 10.37
CA PHE A 99 -3.02 -9.14 9.44
C PHE A 99 -4.01 -8.11 8.91
N PHE A 100 -4.59 -7.30 9.80
CA PHE A 100 -5.48 -6.21 9.38
C PHE A 100 -4.76 -5.21 8.49
N LYS A 101 -3.52 -4.86 8.81
CA LYS A 101 -2.70 -3.93 8.02
C LYS A 101 -2.39 -4.49 6.63
N PHE A 102 -2.06 -5.77 6.54
CA PHE A 102 -1.84 -6.47 5.26
C PHE A 102 -3.09 -6.37 4.38
N PHE A 103 -4.25 -6.80 4.89
CA PHE A 103 -5.51 -6.77 4.14
C PHE A 103 -6.00 -5.35 3.88
N ALA A 104 -5.73 -4.39 4.76
CA ALA A 104 -6.08 -3.00 4.53
C ALA A 104 -5.25 -2.37 3.40
N THR A 105 -3.99 -2.79 3.25
CA THR A 105 -3.06 -2.22 2.27
C THR A 105 -3.13 -2.94 0.92
N LEU A 106 -3.43 -4.24 0.91
CA LEU A 106 -3.49 -5.07 -0.28
C LEU A 106 -4.32 -4.46 -1.43
N PRO A 107 -5.53 -3.90 -1.20
CA PRO A 107 -6.32 -3.27 -2.26
C PRO A 107 -5.60 -2.15 -3.00
N PHE A 108 -4.80 -1.33 -2.30
CA PHE A 108 -4.04 -0.22 -2.91
C PHE A 108 -2.90 -0.68 -3.82
N LEU A 109 -2.51 -1.95 -3.74
CA LEU A 109 -1.57 -2.56 -4.67
C LEU A 109 -2.34 -3.36 -5.72
N ALA A 110 -3.22 -4.26 -5.28
CA ALA A 110 -3.93 -5.21 -6.12
C ALA A 110 -4.84 -4.55 -7.17
N VAL A 111 -5.57 -3.49 -6.81
CA VAL A 111 -6.49 -2.82 -7.75
C VAL A 111 -5.73 -2.11 -8.88
N PRO A 112 -4.71 -1.25 -8.63
CA PRO A 112 -3.92 -0.68 -9.71
C PRO A 112 -3.25 -1.73 -10.61
N ILE A 113 -2.74 -2.82 -10.00
CA ILE A 113 -2.17 -3.96 -10.73
C ILE A 113 -3.22 -4.59 -11.66
N ALA A 114 -4.41 -4.87 -11.13
CA ALA A 114 -5.50 -5.48 -11.90
C ALA A 114 -5.95 -4.57 -13.06
N ILE A 115 -6.18 -3.28 -12.80
CA ILE A 115 -6.59 -2.34 -13.84
C ILE A 115 -5.49 -2.22 -14.92
N TYR A 116 -4.21 -2.22 -14.55
CA TYR A 116 -3.10 -2.21 -15.51
C TYR A 116 -3.14 -3.45 -16.42
N PHE A 117 -3.21 -4.65 -15.86
CA PHE A 117 -3.21 -5.89 -16.64
C PHE A 117 -4.45 -6.04 -17.52
N ILE A 118 -5.63 -5.62 -17.05
CA ILE A 118 -6.86 -5.58 -17.87
C ILE A 118 -6.70 -4.58 -19.03
N SER A 119 -6.13 -3.41 -18.76
CA SER A 119 -5.90 -2.37 -19.79
C SER A 119 -4.90 -2.84 -20.85
N LYS A 120 -3.85 -3.56 -20.43
CA LYS A 120 -2.87 -4.17 -21.34
C LYS A 120 -3.48 -5.28 -22.18
N ALA A 121 -4.26 -6.17 -21.57
CA ALA A 121 -4.95 -7.25 -22.28
C ALA A 121 -5.95 -6.74 -23.33
N THR A 122 -6.61 -5.62 -23.04
CA THR A 122 -7.55 -4.95 -23.96
C THR A 122 -6.87 -4.04 -24.99
N ARG A 123 -5.53 -4.07 -25.09
CA ARG A 123 -4.69 -3.22 -25.96
C ARG A 123 -4.95 -1.71 -25.80
N LYS A 124 -5.46 -1.28 -24.63
CA LYS A 124 -5.68 0.14 -24.31
C LYS A 124 -4.40 0.85 -23.88
N THR A 125 -3.32 0.11 -23.65
CA THR A 125 -2.01 0.68 -23.30
C THR A 125 -0.86 -0.24 -23.73
N GLU A 126 0.15 0.34 -24.38
CA GLU A 126 1.46 -0.29 -24.63
C GLU A 126 2.52 0.21 -23.65
N ILE A 127 2.14 1.09 -22.74
CA ILE A 127 3.04 1.80 -21.82
C ILE A 127 3.40 0.89 -20.65
N ASP A 128 4.63 1.02 -20.16
CA ASP A 128 5.05 0.34 -18.94
C ASP A 128 4.18 0.74 -17.74
N MET A 129 3.99 -0.19 -16.80
CA MET A 129 3.11 0.00 -15.64
C MET A 129 3.48 1.23 -14.83
N LYS A 130 4.78 1.50 -14.67
CA LYS A 130 5.27 2.65 -13.91
C LYS A 130 4.76 3.92 -14.57
N SER A 131 5.09 4.15 -15.83
CA SER A 131 4.66 5.34 -16.57
C SER A 131 3.11 5.46 -16.67
N TRP A 132 2.39 4.34 -16.69
CA TRP A 132 0.93 4.32 -16.73
C TRP A 132 0.28 4.75 -15.41
N ILE A 133 0.72 4.19 -14.26
CA ILE A 133 0.23 4.60 -12.93
C ILE A 133 0.58 6.06 -12.64
N PHE A 134 1.62 6.58 -13.29
CA PHE A 134 2.05 7.96 -13.07
C PHE A 134 1.08 9.03 -13.60
N GLY A 135 0.07 8.64 -14.38
CA GLY A 135 -1.03 9.52 -14.72
C GLY A 135 -1.91 9.82 -13.51
N VAL A 136 -1.96 11.08 -13.05
CA VAL A 136 -2.76 11.53 -11.89
C VAL A 136 -4.22 11.03 -11.94
N LYS A 137 -4.84 11.06 -13.12
CA LYS A 137 -6.22 10.59 -13.32
C LYS A 137 -6.35 9.08 -13.09
N VAL A 138 -5.41 8.31 -13.62
CA VAL A 138 -5.38 6.85 -13.50
C VAL A 138 -5.11 6.45 -12.06
N TYR A 139 -4.10 7.07 -11.44
CA TYR A 139 -3.79 6.89 -10.03
C TYR A 139 -5.01 7.19 -9.16
N GLY A 140 -5.60 8.38 -9.28
CA GLY A 140 -6.76 8.80 -8.49
C GLY A 140 -7.94 7.84 -8.64
N LEU A 141 -8.31 7.46 -9.86
CA LEU A 141 -9.41 6.51 -10.09
C LEU A 141 -9.11 5.14 -9.48
N SER A 142 -7.91 4.60 -9.69
CA SER A 142 -7.51 3.30 -9.15
C SER A 142 -7.52 3.29 -7.62
N MET A 143 -7.11 4.39 -6.98
CA MET A 143 -7.07 4.54 -5.53
C MET A 143 -8.47 4.70 -4.91
N ILE A 144 -9.40 5.35 -5.60
CA ILE A 144 -10.82 5.41 -5.18
C ILE A 144 -11.45 4.00 -5.21
N ILE A 145 -11.19 3.24 -6.26
CA ILE A 145 -11.68 1.86 -6.37
C ILE A 145 -11.02 0.98 -5.29
N ALA A 146 -9.71 1.14 -5.07
CA ALA A 146 -8.97 0.45 -4.02
C ALA A 146 -9.50 0.77 -2.62
N TRP A 147 -9.86 2.02 -2.34
CA TRP A 147 -10.47 2.43 -1.09
C TRP A 147 -11.82 1.74 -0.85
N GLY A 148 -12.69 1.66 -1.86
CA GLY A 148 -13.93 0.90 -1.78
C GLY A 148 -13.68 -0.59 -1.49
N ALA A 149 -12.72 -1.20 -2.20
CA ALA A 149 -12.32 -2.58 -1.96
C ALA A 149 -11.73 -2.80 -0.54
N ARG A 150 -10.95 -1.84 -0.02
CA ARG A 150 -10.47 -1.85 1.37
C ARG A 150 -11.62 -1.85 2.36
N ILE A 151 -12.61 -0.98 2.21
CA ILE A 151 -13.75 -0.96 3.14
C ILE A 151 -14.45 -2.32 3.16
N LEU A 152 -14.77 -2.88 2.00
CA LEU A 152 -15.45 -4.18 1.91
C LEU A 152 -14.62 -5.30 2.55
N LEU A 153 -13.33 -5.35 2.25
CA LEU A 153 -12.42 -6.35 2.79
C LEU A 153 -12.25 -6.20 4.32
N MET A 154 -12.23 -4.97 4.83
CA MET A 154 -12.12 -4.68 6.26
C MET A 154 -13.40 -4.99 7.01
N LEU A 155 -14.58 -4.74 6.43
CA LEU A 155 -15.84 -5.18 7.02
C LEU A 155 -15.89 -6.70 7.13
N TRP A 156 -15.48 -7.41 6.07
CA TRP A 156 -15.39 -8.86 6.08
C TRP A 156 -14.36 -9.37 7.11
N ALA A 157 -13.16 -8.79 7.16
CA ALA A 157 -12.12 -9.19 8.12
C ALA A 157 -12.55 -8.94 9.57
N ASN A 158 -13.18 -7.80 9.86
CA ASN A 158 -13.74 -7.52 11.18
C ASN A 158 -14.85 -8.51 11.53
N TRP A 159 -15.75 -8.82 10.60
CA TRP A 159 -16.81 -9.81 10.81
C TRP A 159 -16.22 -11.17 11.18
N VAL A 160 -15.25 -11.69 10.41
CA VAL A 160 -14.58 -12.96 10.72
C VAL A 160 -13.93 -12.90 12.11
N MET A 161 -13.24 -11.82 12.42
CA MET A 161 -12.49 -11.67 13.66
C MET A 161 -13.41 -11.62 14.90
N PHE A 162 -14.48 -10.82 14.86
CA PHE A 162 -15.43 -10.73 15.98
C PHE A 162 -16.34 -11.95 16.11
N THR A 163 -16.69 -12.62 15.01
CA THR A 163 -17.53 -13.82 15.05
C THR A 163 -16.76 -15.06 15.52
N PHE A 164 -15.51 -15.24 15.07
CA PHE A 164 -14.78 -16.49 15.28
C PHE A 164 -13.61 -16.40 16.26
N LEU A 165 -12.94 -15.25 16.40
CA LEU A 165 -11.70 -15.14 17.18
C LEU A 165 -11.88 -14.47 18.55
N LEU A 166 -12.63 -13.37 18.64
CA LEU A 166 -12.80 -12.60 19.88
C LEU A 166 -14.04 -12.96 20.72
N ALA A 167 -14.77 -14.00 20.31
CA ALA A 167 -16.01 -14.49 20.92
C ALA A 167 -17.16 -13.45 20.99
N PRO A 168 -18.43 -13.90 21.03
CA PRO A 168 -19.61 -13.03 21.13
C PRO A 168 -19.66 -12.16 22.39
N HIS A 169 -18.78 -12.41 23.37
CA HIS A 169 -18.79 -11.69 24.64
C HIS A 169 -18.09 -10.33 24.54
N ILE A 170 -17.06 -10.17 23.70
CA ILE A 170 -16.32 -8.89 23.59
C ILE A 170 -17.11 -7.85 22.80
N ILE A 171 -17.87 -8.26 21.77
CA ILE A 171 -18.56 -7.33 20.87
C ILE A 171 -19.57 -6.43 21.59
N ASN A 172 -20.19 -6.90 22.67
CA ASN A 172 -21.15 -6.12 23.45
C ASN A 172 -20.49 -4.98 24.24
N TYR A 173 -19.17 -5.04 24.45
CA TYR A 173 -18.39 -3.98 25.10
C TYR A 173 -17.79 -2.99 24.09
N VAL A 174 -17.84 -3.31 22.80
CA VAL A 174 -17.36 -2.44 21.73
C VAL A 174 -18.41 -1.35 21.47
N ASN A 175 -17.98 -0.09 21.60
CA ASN A 175 -18.80 1.09 21.40
C ASN A 175 -18.00 2.23 20.74
N LEU A 176 -18.69 3.31 20.38
CA LEU A 176 -18.08 4.54 19.83
C LEU A 176 -17.94 5.66 20.87
N SER A 177 -17.73 5.33 22.15
CA SER A 177 -17.50 6.34 23.20
C SER A 177 -16.30 7.25 22.90
N PHE A 178 -15.28 6.75 22.19
CA PHE A 178 -14.14 7.54 21.71
C PHE A 178 -14.56 8.73 20.82
N PHE A 179 -15.65 8.57 20.05
CA PHE A 179 -16.21 9.64 19.20
C PHE A 179 -17.34 10.42 19.89
N GLY A 180 -17.57 10.21 21.19
CA GLY A 180 -18.68 10.82 21.91
C GLY A 180 -20.06 10.21 21.59
N LEU A 181 -20.09 9.00 21.02
CA LEU A 181 -21.32 8.30 20.62
C LEU A 181 -21.45 6.96 21.38
N PRO A 182 -21.63 6.98 22.72
CA PRO A 182 -21.65 5.76 23.54
C PRO A 182 -22.85 4.85 23.27
N ASP A 183 -23.92 5.38 22.68
CA ASP A 183 -25.16 4.64 22.40
C ASP A 183 -25.04 3.71 21.18
N ILE A 184 -24.06 3.97 20.31
CA ILE A 184 -23.76 3.10 19.17
C ILE A 184 -22.82 1.99 19.64
N LYS A 185 -23.31 0.75 19.63
CA LYS A 185 -22.65 -0.43 20.22
C LYS A 185 -22.64 -1.62 19.25
N ALA A 186 -21.90 -2.66 19.62
CA ALA A 186 -21.87 -3.95 18.94
C ALA A 186 -21.59 -3.83 17.43
N TRP A 187 -22.39 -4.48 16.58
CA TRP A 187 -22.15 -4.52 15.14
C TRP A 187 -22.24 -3.16 14.46
N ASP A 188 -23.13 -2.27 14.93
CA ASP A 188 -23.23 -0.92 14.38
C ASP A 188 -21.94 -0.15 14.62
N ALA A 189 -21.38 -0.26 15.84
CA ALA A 189 -20.09 0.32 16.17
C ALA A 189 -18.98 -0.26 15.28
N VAL A 190 -18.94 -1.59 15.07
CA VAL A 190 -17.91 -2.27 14.24
C VAL A 190 -17.95 -1.78 12.81
N ILE A 191 -19.15 -1.72 12.20
CA ILE A 191 -19.32 -1.27 10.83
C ILE A 191 -18.90 0.19 10.67
N ILE A 192 -19.42 1.07 11.54
CA ILE A 192 -19.14 2.51 11.48
C ILE A 192 -17.66 2.77 11.72
N MET A 193 -17.07 2.18 12.77
CA MET A 193 -15.64 2.32 13.05
C MET A 193 -14.79 1.83 11.89
N ALA A 194 -15.08 0.64 11.35
CA ALA A 194 -14.31 0.07 10.24
C ALA A 194 -14.33 1.01 9.02
N ILE A 195 -15.47 1.60 8.68
CA ILE A 195 -15.58 2.55 7.57
C ILE A 195 -14.79 3.83 7.88
N LEU A 196 -15.01 4.44 9.05
CA LEU A 196 -14.39 5.72 9.41
C LEU A 196 -12.86 5.60 9.49
N ILE A 197 -12.34 4.63 10.24
CA ILE A 197 -10.90 4.51 10.47
C ILE A 197 -10.16 4.13 9.21
N ASN A 198 -10.72 3.22 8.40
CA ASN A 198 -10.07 2.83 7.14
C ASN A 198 -10.13 3.97 6.12
N SER A 199 -11.20 4.76 6.09
CA SER A 199 -11.26 5.94 5.23
C SER A 199 -10.24 7.00 5.64
N TRP A 200 -10.16 7.29 6.95
CA TRP A 200 -9.17 8.20 7.50
C TRP A 200 -7.73 7.79 7.15
N GLN A 201 -7.37 6.53 7.41
CA GLN A 201 -6.03 6.02 7.12
C GLN A 201 -5.72 6.00 5.61
N SER A 202 -6.72 5.67 4.77
CA SER A 202 -6.57 5.63 3.32
C SER A 202 -6.14 6.97 2.72
N ILE A 203 -6.57 8.09 3.31
CA ILE A 203 -6.16 9.42 2.86
C ILE A 203 -4.63 9.54 2.93
N PHE A 204 -4.02 9.14 4.05
CA PHE A 204 -2.57 9.20 4.22
C PHE A 204 -1.84 8.15 3.39
N ASP A 205 -2.37 6.94 3.35
CA ASP A 205 -1.81 5.81 2.59
C ASP A 205 -1.74 6.08 1.09
N VAL A 206 -2.63 6.93 0.57
CA VAL A 206 -2.65 7.30 -0.85
C VAL A 206 -1.88 8.61 -1.08
N ILE A 207 -2.18 9.66 -0.30
CA ILE A 207 -1.64 10.99 -0.57
C ILE A 207 -0.14 11.05 -0.28
N ILE A 208 0.34 10.48 0.83
CA ILE A 208 1.75 10.62 1.21
C ILE A 208 2.66 9.87 0.23
N PRO A 209 2.44 8.60 -0.11
CA PRO A 209 3.25 7.91 -1.11
C PRO A 209 3.25 8.63 -2.45
N TYR A 210 2.09 9.13 -2.88
CA TYR A 210 1.98 9.93 -4.09
C TYR A 210 2.86 11.19 -4.02
N LEU A 211 2.79 11.98 -2.95
CA LEU A 211 3.63 13.18 -2.83
C LEU A 211 5.13 12.83 -2.82
N ILE A 212 5.51 11.75 -2.15
CA ILE A 212 6.90 11.27 -2.11
C ILE A 212 7.37 10.91 -3.52
N THR A 213 6.63 10.07 -4.26
CA THR A 213 7.10 9.57 -5.56
C THR A 213 6.92 10.56 -6.70
N PHE A 214 5.95 11.47 -6.64
CA PHE A 214 5.64 12.36 -7.77
C PHE A 214 6.19 13.78 -7.62
N LYS A 215 6.38 14.27 -6.39
CA LYS A 215 6.91 15.63 -6.17
C LYS A 215 8.35 15.65 -5.68
N LEU A 216 8.77 14.64 -4.90
CA LEU A 216 10.11 14.62 -4.29
C LEU A 216 11.13 13.80 -5.09
N VAL A 217 10.70 12.74 -5.78
CA VAL A 217 11.61 11.99 -6.65
C VAL A 217 11.88 12.80 -7.93
N PRO A 218 13.14 13.16 -8.23
CA PRO A 218 13.45 14.02 -9.36
C PRO A 218 13.02 13.40 -10.71
N LYS A 219 12.55 14.26 -11.63
CA LYS A 219 12.05 13.91 -12.98
C LYS A 219 12.98 12.98 -13.80
N TYR A 220 14.27 12.92 -13.48
CA TYR A 220 15.26 12.11 -14.20
C TYR A 220 15.12 10.59 -13.93
N MET A 221 14.40 10.16 -12.88
CA MET A 221 14.08 8.74 -12.63
C MET A 221 12.76 8.28 -13.27
N GLN A 222 12.08 9.18 -14.00
CA GLN A 222 10.80 8.91 -14.68
C GLN A 222 10.97 8.58 -16.17
N ILE A 223 12.22 8.57 -16.67
CA ILE A 223 12.58 8.33 -18.06
C ILE A 223 13.58 7.17 -18.10
N SER A 224 13.07 5.94 -18.05
CA SER A 224 13.80 4.73 -18.43
C SER A 224 12.81 3.68 -18.90
#